data_AF-W9GPX3-F1
#
_entry.id   AF-W9GPX3-F1
#
_cell.length_a   1.000
_cell.length_b   1.000
_cell.length_c   1.000
_cell.angle_alpha   90.00
_cell.angle_beta   90.00
_cell.angle_gamma   90.00
#
_symmetry.space_group_name_H-M   'P 1'
#
loop_
_entity.id
_entity.type
_entity.pdbx_description
1 polymer ?
#
loop_
_entity_poly.entity_id
_entity_poly.type
_entity_poly.pdbx_seq_one_letter_code
_entity_poly.pdbx_strand_id
1 'polypeptide(L)'
;MTYDGEAVSLHPSVGSWTLPCRSHYVIRQGKVVEAGSWTEAQIAAKRRQDSAAKARFYGGAEPAPPALPPSESTVAASSKDGRVRRAWRWLWGGGR
;
A
#
# COMPACT_ATOMS: atom_id res chain seq x y z
N MET A 1 8.34 -16.67 9.89
CA MET A 1 9.15 -15.64 10.58
C MET A 1 9.46 -16.15 11.98
N THR A 2 10.67 -15.92 12.46
CA THR A 2 11.09 -16.30 13.82
C THR A 2 11.81 -15.13 14.48
N TYR A 3 11.78 -15.08 15.81
CA TYR A 3 12.51 -14.15 16.65
C TYR A 3 13.10 -14.94 17.81
N ASP A 4 14.39 -14.79 18.06
CA ASP A 4 15.13 -15.56 19.08
C ASP A 4 15.32 -14.79 20.40
N GLY A 5 14.74 -13.60 20.53
CA GLY A 5 14.93 -12.71 21.67
C GLY A 5 15.91 -11.56 21.41
N GLU A 6 16.67 -11.64 20.32
CA GLU A 6 17.64 -10.61 19.91
C GLU A 6 17.43 -10.16 18.47
N ALA A 7 17.22 -11.10 17.55
CA ALA A 7 17.19 -10.83 16.13
C ALA A 7 16.06 -11.58 15.39
N VAL A 8 15.51 -10.92 14.37
CA VAL A 8 14.47 -11.49 13.52
C VAL A 8 15.09 -12.28 12.38
N SER A 9 14.50 -13.42 12.04
CA SER A 9 14.77 -14.14 10.80
C SER A 9 13.47 -14.33 10.01
N LEU A 10 13.54 -14.04 8.71
CA LEU A 10 12.39 -14.12 7.81
C LEU A 10 12.65 -15.17 6.74
N HIS A 11 11.80 -16.19 6.73
CA HIS A 11 11.76 -17.22 5.71
C HIS A 11 10.29 -17.49 5.35
N PRO A 12 9.99 -17.80 4.08
CA PRO A 12 10.91 -17.74 2.93
C PRO A 12 11.27 -16.28 2.54
N SER A 13 12.03 -16.10 1.47
CA SER A 13 12.52 -14.79 1.01
C SER A 13 11.42 -13.76 0.72
N VAL A 14 11.76 -12.48 0.86
CA VAL A 14 10.97 -11.35 0.37
C VAL A 14 11.39 -11.05 -1.07
N GLY A 15 10.42 -11.08 -1.99
CA GLY A 15 10.69 -10.81 -3.40
C GLY A 15 10.05 -9.53 -3.91
N SER A 16 10.76 -8.86 -4.81
CA SER A 16 10.31 -7.67 -5.54
C SER A 16 10.07 -8.02 -7.02
N TRP A 17 9.32 -9.09 -7.26
CA TRP A 17 9.19 -9.74 -8.57
C TRP A 17 8.38 -8.95 -9.62
N THR A 18 7.70 -7.87 -9.21
CA THR A 18 7.00 -6.95 -10.12
C THR A 18 7.94 -5.89 -10.69
N LEU A 19 9.14 -5.74 -10.13
CA LEU A 19 10.16 -4.84 -10.65
C LEU A 19 10.99 -5.53 -11.74
N PRO A 20 11.55 -4.78 -12.70
CA PRO A 20 12.37 -5.34 -13.79
C PRO A 20 13.54 -6.21 -13.29
N CYS A 21 14.12 -5.86 -12.14
CA CYS A 21 15.25 -6.58 -11.54
C CYS A 21 14.89 -7.95 -10.95
N ARG A 22 13.60 -8.18 -10.65
CA ARG A 22 13.08 -9.42 -10.03
C ARG A 22 13.90 -9.89 -8.83
N SER A 23 14.42 -8.94 -8.06
CA SER A 23 15.31 -9.22 -6.93
C SER A 23 14.56 -9.87 -5.78
N HIS A 24 15.30 -10.59 -4.93
CA HIS A 24 14.77 -11.08 -3.67
C HIS A 24 15.87 -11.15 -2.61
N TYR A 25 15.46 -11.18 -1.34
CA TYR A 25 16.37 -11.27 -0.21
C TYR A 25 15.76 -12.07 0.94
N VAL A 26 16.60 -12.54 1.85
CA VAL A 26 16.22 -13.24 3.07
C VAL A 26 16.74 -12.44 4.26
N ILE A 27 15.98 -12.39 5.35
CA ILE A 27 16.51 -11.82 6.60
C ILE A 27 16.98 -12.97 7.48
N ARG A 28 18.26 -12.96 7.88
CA ARG A 28 18.85 -13.94 8.79
C ARG A 28 19.52 -13.20 9.95
N GLN A 29 19.06 -13.44 11.17
CA GLN A 29 19.58 -12.80 12.38
C GLN A 29 19.71 -11.28 12.21
N GLY A 30 18.63 -10.63 11.76
CA GLY A 30 18.58 -9.19 11.54
C GLY A 30 19.35 -8.68 10.32
N LYS A 31 20.03 -9.54 9.56
CA LYS A 31 20.82 -9.16 8.38
C LYS A 31 20.10 -9.49 7.08
N VAL A 32 20.16 -8.57 6.13
CA VAL A 32 19.69 -8.79 4.77
C VAL A 32 20.73 -9.63 4.01
N VAL A 33 20.29 -10.77 3.50
CA VAL A 33 21.06 -11.64 2.61
C VAL A 33 20.41 -11.58 1.24
N GLU A 34 21.07 -10.92 0.30
CA GLU A 34 20.61 -10.86 -1.08
C GLU A 34 20.62 -12.26 -1.72
N ALA A 35 19.67 -12.48 -2.61
CA ALA A 35 19.59 -13.70 -3.39
C ALA A 35 19.33 -13.35 -4.86
N GLY A 36 19.95 -14.12 -5.76
CA GLY A 36 19.99 -13.82 -7.20
C GLY A 36 18.61 -13.80 -7.87
N SER A 37 18.54 -13.43 -9.14
CA SER A 37 17.23 -13.38 -9.82
C SER A 37 16.57 -14.76 -9.93
N TRP A 38 15.25 -14.80 -9.75
CA TRP A 38 14.45 -15.99 -10.01
C TRP A 38 13.92 -16.03 -11.43
N THR A 39 13.79 -17.24 -11.95
CA THR A 39 13.03 -17.55 -13.17
C THR A 39 11.53 -17.34 -12.95
N GLU A 40 10.78 -17.14 -14.04
CA GLU A 40 9.31 -17.04 -13.99
C GLU A 40 8.66 -18.26 -13.32
N ALA A 41 9.20 -19.45 -13.57
CA ALA A 41 8.71 -20.69 -12.98
C ALA A 41 8.85 -20.68 -11.44
N GLN A 42 9.98 -20.19 -10.93
CA GLN A 42 10.22 -20.05 -9.48
C GLN A 42 9.30 -19.00 -8.86
N ILE A 43 9.11 -17.85 -9.54
CA ILE A 43 8.18 -16.81 -9.09
C ILE A 43 6.74 -17.34 -9.04
N ALA A 44 6.30 -18.05 -10.08
CA ALA A 44 4.97 -18.62 -10.13
C ALA A 44 4.75 -19.71 -9.08
N ALA A 45 5.74 -20.58 -8.84
CA ALA A 45 5.70 -21.58 -7.79
C ALA A 45 5.57 -20.94 -6.40
N LYS A 46 6.36 -19.89 -6.12
CA LYS A 46 6.29 -19.16 -4.86
C LYS A 46 4.93 -18.50 -4.65
N ARG A 47 4.41 -17.82 -5.67
CA ARG A 47 3.09 -17.18 -5.62
C ARG A 47 1.98 -18.18 -5.29
N ARG A 48 2.00 -19.36 -5.92
CA ARG A 48 1.05 -20.44 -5.60
C ARG A 48 1.11 -20.87 -4.15
N GLN A 49 2.32 -21.06 -3.62
CA GLN A 49 2.51 -21.41 -2.20
C GLN A 49 2.00 -20.30 -1.26
N ASP A 50 2.30 -19.04 -1.56
CA ASP A 50 1.87 -17.90 -0.73
C ASP A 50 0.36 -17.71 -0.74
N SER A 51 -0.28 -17.82 -1.91
CA SER A 51 -1.74 -17.77 -2.02
C SER A 51 -2.39 -18.89 -1.21
N ALA A 52 -1.86 -20.11 -1.27
CA ALA A 52 -2.38 -21.24 -0.50
C ALA A 52 -2.17 -21.06 1.02
N ALA A 53 -1.00 -20.56 1.45
CA ALA A 53 -0.72 -20.28 2.86
C ALA A 53 -1.62 -19.16 3.39
N LYS A 54 -1.81 -18.08 2.61
CA LYS A 54 -2.70 -16.97 2.94
C LYS A 54 -4.14 -17.44 3.06
N ALA A 55 -4.63 -18.23 2.10
CA ALA A 55 -5.97 -18.77 2.14
C ALA A 55 -6.21 -19.66 3.38
N ARG A 56 -5.21 -20.45 3.80
CA ARG A 56 -5.31 -21.24 5.04
C ARG A 56 -5.34 -20.37 6.31
N PHE A 57 -4.57 -19.29 6.34
CA PHE A 57 -4.46 -18.43 7.51
C PHE A 57 -5.64 -17.47 7.66
N TYR A 58 -6.10 -16.86 6.56
CA TYR A 58 -7.18 -15.86 6.54
C TYR A 58 -8.52 -16.39 6.03
N GLY A 59 -8.60 -17.64 5.58
CA GLY A 59 -9.84 -18.20 5.00
C GLY A 59 -10.92 -18.58 6.00
N GLY A 60 -10.63 -18.54 7.30
CA GLY A 60 -11.66 -18.54 8.34
C GLY A 60 -12.28 -17.15 8.44
N ALA A 61 -13.62 -17.07 8.57
CA ALA A 61 -14.34 -15.80 8.66
C ALA A 61 -13.67 -14.85 9.65
N GLU A 62 -13.08 -13.78 9.11
CA GLU A 62 -12.55 -12.68 9.89
C GLU A 62 -13.74 -12.01 10.60
N PRO A 63 -13.74 -11.86 11.93
CA PRO A 63 -14.75 -11.03 12.57
C PRO A 63 -14.64 -9.64 11.95
N ALA A 64 -15.78 -9.09 11.54
CA ALA A 64 -15.85 -7.82 10.84
C ALA A 64 -14.97 -6.79 11.58
N PRO A 65 -14.08 -6.07 10.88
CA PRO A 65 -13.24 -5.08 11.52
C PRO A 65 -14.14 -4.11 12.29
N PRO A 66 -13.76 -3.70 13.52
CA PRO A 66 -14.53 -2.72 14.25
C PRO A 66 -14.68 -1.51 13.35
N ALA A 67 -15.93 -1.09 13.11
CA ALA A 67 -16.24 0.00 12.20
C ALA A 67 -15.37 1.20 12.56
N LEU A 68 -14.40 1.50 11.70
CA LEU A 68 -13.59 2.69 11.87
C LEU A 68 -14.56 3.88 11.86
N PRO A 69 -14.46 4.82 12.81
CA PRO A 69 -15.26 6.03 12.74
C PRO A 69 -15.02 6.68 11.37
N PRO A 70 -16.06 7.28 10.75
CA PRO A 70 -15.93 7.88 9.43
C PRO A 70 -14.75 8.86 9.44
N SER A 71 -13.76 8.58 8.61
CA SER A 71 -12.57 9.40 8.44
C SER A 71 -13.00 10.78 7.96
N GLU A 72 -12.98 11.75 8.86
CA GLU A 72 -13.15 13.17 8.55
C GLU A 72 -11.97 13.66 7.71
N SER A 73 -12.04 13.40 6.41
CA SER A 73 -11.19 14.03 5.42
C SER A 73 -12.08 14.60 4.32
N THR A 74 -12.98 15.49 4.71
CA THR A 74 -13.62 16.42 3.78
C THR A 74 -12.60 17.50 3.45
N VAL A 75 -11.74 17.19 2.48
CA VAL A 75 -10.94 18.21 1.80
C VAL A 75 -11.90 19.16 1.11
N ALA A 76 -11.97 20.38 1.65
CA ALA A 76 -12.60 21.51 1.01
C ALA A 76 -11.95 21.76 -0.36
N ALA A 77 -12.74 21.70 -1.44
CA ALA A 77 -12.60 22.59 -2.60
C ALA A 77 -13.74 22.38 -3.61
N SER A 78 -14.52 23.44 -3.83
CA SER A 78 -14.74 24.04 -5.16
C SER A 78 -16.09 24.78 -5.23
N SER A 79 -16.16 25.99 -4.67
CA SER A 79 -17.26 26.90 -4.99
C SER A 79 -17.06 27.47 -6.40
N LYS A 80 -17.92 27.03 -7.33
CA LYS A 80 -18.00 27.57 -8.69
C LYS A 80 -18.73 28.91 -8.67
N ASP A 81 -18.01 30.01 -8.44
CA ASP A 81 -18.65 31.33 -8.60
C ASP A 81 -17.77 32.43 -9.21
N GLY A 82 -17.26 32.13 -10.41
CA GLY A 82 -16.61 33.11 -11.29
C GLY A 82 -17.59 34.06 -12.01
N ARG A 83 -18.91 33.90 -11.84
CA ARG A 83 -19.93 34.77 -12.48
C ARG A 83 -20.38 35.90 -11.55
N VAL A 84 -20.56 35.65 -10.26
CA VAL A 84 -20.99 36.66 -9.28
C VAL A 84 -19.96 37.79 -9.10
N ARG A 85 -18.65 37.46 -9.10
CA ARG A 85 -17.59 38.48 -8.91
C ARG A 85 -17.51 39.55 -10.03
N ARG A 86 -18.00 39.25 -11.24
CA ARG A 86 -17.96 40.19 -12.37
C ARG A 86 -19.14 41.16 -12.40
N ALA A 87 -20.33 40.74 -11.95
CA ALA A 87 -21.51 41.60 -11.88
C ALA A 87 -21.42 42.63 -10.74
N TRP A 88 -20.86 42.23 -9.59
CA TRP A 88 -20.65 43.12 -8.43
C TRP A 88 -19.66 44.26 -8.70
N ARG A 89 -18.66 44.02 -9.56
CA ARG A 89 -17.67 45.05 -9.93
C ARG A 89 -18.25 46.12 -10.87
N TRP A 90 -19.32 45.81 -11.63
CA TRP A 90 -20.00 46.79 -12.49
C TRP A 90 -20.97 47.66 -11.69
N LEU A 91 -21.63 47.09 -10.68
CA LEU A 91 -22.62 47.81 -9.90
C LEU A 91 -21.99 48.84 -8.94
N TRP A 92 -20.85 48.55 -8.30
CA TRP A 92 -20.34 49.38 -7.19
C TRP A 92 -18.92 49.94 -7.42
N GLY A 93 -18.49 50.12 -8.67
CA GLY A 93 -17.09 50.45 -8.97
C GLY A 93 -16.82 51.28 -10.23
N GLY A 94 -17.69 52.23 -10.58
CA GLY A 94 -17.41 53.14 -11.70
C GLY A 94 -18.27 54.40 -11.70
N GLY A 95 -17.74 55.49 -11.15
CA GLY A 95 -18.33 56.82 -11.27
C GLY A 95 -17.46 57.88 -10.60
N ARG A 96 -16.39 58.28 -11.31
CA ARG A 96 -15.80 59.62 -11.21
C ARG A 96 -16.22 60.34 -12.48
#